data_AF-A0A967WV75-F1
#
_entry.id   AF-A0A967WV75-F1
#
_cell.length_a   1.000
_cell.length_b   1.000
_cell.length_c   1.000
_cell.angle_alpha   90.00
_cell.angle_beta   90.00
_cell.angle_gamma   90.00
#
_symmetry.space_group_name_H-M   'P 1'
#
loop_
_entity.id
_entity.type
_entity.pdbx_description
1 polymer ?
#
loop_
_entity_poly.entity_id
_entity_poly.type
_entity_poly.pdbx_seq_one_letter_code
_entity_poly.pdbx_strand_id
1 'polypeptide(L)' 'VAGELDGAGMPAWLLICEAEGMSVLTAWAAGKFDAETIAKAVKTFGIGDKLNHKKITL' A
#
# COMPACT_ATOMS: atom_id res chain seq x y z
N VAL A 1 -6.48 -8.38 5.06
CA VAL A 1 -6.57 -6.93 4.84
C VAL A 1 -7.84 -6.50 4.12
N ALA A 2 -8.05 -6.80 2.84
CA ALA A 2 -9.27 -6.37 2.13
C ALA A 2 -10.57 -6.88 2.79
N GLY A 3 -10.63 -8.17 3.13
CA GLY A 3 -11.80 -8.74 3.82
C GLY A 3 -12.04 -8.21 5.24
N GLU A 4 -11.02 -7.70 5.92
CA GLU A 4 -11.17 -7.06 7.23
C GLU A 4 -11.71 -5.63 7.09
N LEU A 5 -11.33 -4.92 6.02
CA LEU A 5 -11.87 -3.59 5.72
C LEU A 5 -13.35 -3.65 5.34
N ASP A 6 -13.74 -4.62 4.51
CA ASP A 6 -15.14 -4.86 4.16
C ASP A 6 -15.95 -5.32 5.38
N GLY A 7 -15.39 -6.20 6.22
CA GLY A 7 -16.01 -6.64 7.47
C GLY A 7 -16.15 -5.53 8.52
N ALA A 8 -15.23 -4.55 8.52
CA ALA A 8 -15.30 -3.37 9.39
C ALA A 8 -16.26 -2.29 8.87
N GLY A 9 -16.82 -2.44 7.66
CA GLY A 9 -17.69 -1.44 7.05
C GLY A 9 -17.01 -0.09 6.79
N MET A 10 -15.67 -0.06 6.77
CA MET A 10 -14.89 1.16 6.61
C MET A 10 -14.38 1.28 5.16
N PRO A 11 -14.86 2.27 4.38
CA PRO A 11 -14.37 2.49 3.03
C PRO A 11 -12.92 2.98 3.10
N ALA A 12 -12.00 2.17 2.57
CA ALA A 12 -10.58 2.45 2.56
C ALA A 12 -9.96 2.16 1.20
N TRP A 13 -8.89 2.88 0.88
CA TRP A 13 -8.08 2.65 -0.32
C TRP A 13 -6.91 1.73 0.04
N LEU A 14 -6.81 0.60 -0.63
CA LEU A 14 -5.70 -0.33 -0.47
C LEU A 14 -4.69 -0.12 -1.60
N LEU A 15 -3.48 0.32 -1.26
CA LEU A 15 -2.37 0.41 -2.21
C LEU A 15 -1.55 -0.88 -2.14
N ILE A 16 -1.53 -1.64 -3.22
CA ILE A 16 -0.72 -2.87 -3.33
C ILE A 16 0.60 -2.49 -4.01
N CYS A 17 1.70 -2.65 -3.28
CA CYS A 17 3.03 -2.52 -3.86
C CYS A 17 3.46 -3.84 -4.51
N GLU A 18 4.15 -3.75 -5.65
CA GLU A 18 4.70 -4.94 -6.31
C GLU A 18 5.76 -5.58 -5.43
N ALA A 19 5.45 -6.79 -4.95
CA ALA A 19 6.30 -7.56 -4.04
C ALA A 19 6.49 -9.01 -4.53
N GLU A 20 6.20 -9.27 -5.82
CA GLU A 20 6.29 -10.61 -6.43
C GLU A 20 5.52 -11.70 -5.67
N GLY A 21 4.41 -11.34 -5.02
CA GLY A 21 3.60 -12.27 -4.24
C GLY A 21 4.21 -12.69 -2.89
N MET A 22 5.29 -12.05 -2.44
CA MET A 22 5.89 -12.30 -1.14
C MET A 22 5.11 -11.65 0.01
N SER A 23 5.23 -12.22 1.22
CA SER A 23 4.69 -11.61 2.44
C SER A 23 5.42 -10.30 2.80
N VAL A 24 4.79 -9.42 3.58
CA VAL A 24 5.34 -8.08 3.93
C VAL A 24 6.75 -8.17 4.51
N LEU A 25 6.97 -9.06 5.48
CA LEU A 25 8.28 -9.22 6.13
C LEU A 25 9.31 -9.85 5.20
N THR A 26 8.89 -10.75 4.31
CA THR A 26 9.77 -11.36 3.30
C THR A 26 10.19 -10.34 2.24
N ALA A 27 9.24 -9.54 1.76
CA ALA A 27 9.49 -8.49 0.80
C ALA A 27 10.39 -7.39 1.38
N TRP A 28 10.23 -7.07 2.67
CA TRP A 28 11.12 -6.15 3.39
C TRP A 28 12.54 -6.71 3.49
N ALA A 29 12.70 -7.97 3.93
CA ALA A 29 14.01 -8.61 4.03
C ALA A 29 14.71 -8.77 2.66
N ALA A 30 13.94 -8.90 1.58
CA ALA A 30 14.44 -8.98 0.21
C ALA A 30 14.74 -7.60 -0.44
N GLY A 31 14.50 -6.48 0.26
CA GLY A 31 14.68 -5.13 -0.28
C GLY A 31 13.69 -4.76 -1.39
N LYS A 32 12.55 -5.47 -1.45
CA LYS A 32 11.47 -5.18 -2.41
C LYS A 32 10.37 -4.33 -1.79
N PHE A 33 10.26 -4.31 -0.46
CA PHE A 33 9.34 -3.47 0.29
C PHE A 33 10.10 -2.38 1.05
N ASP A 34 10.57 -1.38 0.30
CA ASP A 34 11.28 -0.22 0.83
C ASP A 34 10.50 1.09 0.61
N ALA A 35 10.88 2.13 1.35
CA ALA A 35 10.27 3.45 1.28
C ALA A 35 10.26 4.01 -0.15
N GLU A 36 11.30 3.72 -0.94
CA GLU A 36 11.40 4.16 -2.33
C GLU A 36 10.38 3.47 -3.24
N THR A 37 10.17 2.16 -3.05
CA THR A 37 9.16 1.36 -3.78
C THR A 37 7.76 1.85 -3.45
N ILE A 38 7.49 2.11 -2.16
CA ILE A 38 6.19 2.64 -1.69
C ILE A 38 5.96 4.02 -2.30
N ALA A 39 6.95 4.92 -2.29
CA ALA A 39 6.85 6.25 -2.88
C ALA A 39 6.62 6.21 -4.39
N LYS A 40 7.27 5.28 -5.10
CA LYS A 40 7.03 5.04 -6.54
C LYS A 40 5.60 4.57 -6.77
N ALA A 41 5.13 3.57 -6.03
CA ALA A 41 3.76 3.06 -6.15
C ALA A 41 2.71 4.17 -5.92
N VAL A 42 2.85 4.97 -4.86
CA VAL A 42 1.92 6.09 -4.58
C VAL A 42 1.84 7.09 -5.74
N LYS A 43 2.98 7.41 -6.37
CA LYS A 43 3.02 8.29 -7.55
C LYS A 43 2.40 7.63 -8.78
N THR A 44 2.74 6.37 -9.07
CA THR A 44 2.22 5.61 -10.22
C THR A 44 0.70 5.47 -10.16
N PHE A 45 0.14 5.21 -8.99
CA PHE A 45 -1.31 5.06 -8.81
C PHE A 45 -2.06 6.39 -8.68
N GLY A 46 -1.36 7.53 -8.67
CA GLY A 46 -1.97 8.87 -8.63
C GLY A 46 -2.83 9.13 -7.39
N ILE A 47 -2.55 8.46 -6.28
CA ILE A 47 -3.38 8.56 -5.06
C ILE A 47 -3.28 9.95 -4.42
N GLY A 48 -2.18 10.67 -4.66
CA GLY A 48 -2.02 12.05 -4.20
C GLY A 48 -3.08 13.02 -4.72
N ASP A 49 -3.67 12.74 -5.89
CA ASP A 49 -4.71 13.58 -6.48
C ASP A 49 -6.13 13.08 -6.15
N LYS A 50 -6.26 11.81 -5.72
CA LYS A 50 -7.55 11.19 -5.34
C LYS A 50 -7.92 11.40 -3.89
N LEU A 51 -6.95 11.66 -3.01
CA LEU A 51 -7.16 11.83 -1.57
C LEU A 51 -6.85 13.26 -1.12
N ASN A 52 -7.80 13.87 -0.41
CA ASN A 52 -7.59 15.19 0.22
C ASN A 52 -6.62 15.14 1.42
N HIS A 53 -6.26 13.94 1.89
CA HIS A 53 -5.37 13.72 3.03
C HIS A 53 -4.11 12.96 2.58
N LYS A 54 -2.94 13.42 3.03
CA LYS A 54 -1.63 12.80 2.77
C LYS A 54 -1.17 11.98 3.97
N LYS A 55 -1.98 11.01 4.39
CA LYS A 55 -1.68 10.09 5.48
C LYS A 55 -1.75 8.66 4.97
N ILE A 56 -0.66 7.92 5.12
CA ILE A 56 -0.53 6.51 4.73
C ILE A 56 -0.27 5.71 6.00
N THR A 57 -0.98 4.59 6.16
CA THR A 57 -0.77 3.63 7.25
C THR A 57 -0.19 2.36 6.63
N LEU A 58 0.96 1.92 7.16
CA LEU A 58 1.66 0.69 6.77
C LEU A 58 1.25 -0.48 7.67
#